data_AF-B4CVR8-F1
#
_entry.id   AF-B4CVR8-F1
#
_cell.length_a   1.000
_cell.length_b   1.000
_cell.length_c   1.000
_cell.angle_alpha   90.00
_cell.angle_beta   90.00
_cell.angle_gamma   90.00
#
_symmetry.space_group_name_H-M   'P 1'
#
loop_
_entity.id
_entity.type
_entity.pdbx_description
1 polymer ?
#
loop_
_entity_poly.entity_id
_entity_poly.type
_entity_poly.pdbx_seq_one_letter_code
_entity_poly.pdbx_strand_id
1 'polypeptide(L)'
;MSDMLFPGLRDFERKASPKNQVARMHQPLFLFQAKDDSKVPLATTERFVELLRETNPRVTFQTVETGDHYDAMIEQGIPAGIRWIKETMDSN
;
A
#
# COMPACT_ATOMS: atom_id res chain seq x y z
N MET A 1 -14.87 24.38 5.65
CA MET A 1 -15.68 24.22 4.43
C MET A 1 -16.06 22.75 4.21
N SER A 2 -15.12 21.82 4.00
CA SER A 2 -15.44 20.40 3.69
C SER A 2 -16.25 19.68 4.77
N ASP A 3 -15.93 19.85 6.05
CA ASP A 3 -16.64 19.22 7.17
C ASP A 3 -18.06 19.79 7.40
N MET A 4 -18.36 20.98 6.86
CA MET A 4 -19.70 21.58 6.90
C MET A 4 -20.64 20.97 5.84
N LEU A 5 -20.08 20.57 4.70
CA LEU A 5 -20.84 19.90 3.62
C LEU A 5 -20.99 18.40 3.89
N PHE A 6 -19.99 17.80 4.56
CA PHE A 6 -19.99 16.40 4.95
C PHE A 6 -19.59 16.27 6.43
N PRO A 7 -20.55 16.34 7.35
CA PRO A 7 -20.27 16.24 8.78
C PRO A 7 -19.47 14.97 9.13
N GLY A 8 -18.34 15.14 9.80
CA GLY A 8 -17.48 14.04 10.24
C GLY A 8 -16.52 13.49 9.18
N LEU A 9 -16.39 14.14 8.02
CA LEU A 9 -15.48 13.72 6.96
C LEU A 9 -14.03 13.66 7.45
N ARG A 10 -13.58 14.64 8.22
CA ARG A 10 -12.20 14.64 8.75
C ARG A 10 -11.94 13.51 9.73
N ASP A 11 -12.93 13.21 10.55
CA ASP A 11 -12.86 12.10 11.49
C ASP A 11 -12.85 10.76 10.78
N PHE A 12 -13.67 10.62 9.73
CA PHE A 12 -13.68 9.45 8.87
C PHE A 12 -12.33 9.27 8.18
N GLU A 13 -11.81 10.31 7.52
CA GLU A 13 -10.51 10.26 6.84
C GLU A 13 -9.39 9.87 7.80
N ARG A 14 -9.37 10.44 9.01
CA ARG A 14 -8.41 10.07 10.05
C ARG A 14 -8.51 8.59 10.44
N LYS A 15 -9.72 8.08 10.65
CA LYS A 15 -9.98 6.70 11.11
C LYS A 15 -9.76 5.67 9.99
N ALA A 16 -10.07 6.02 8.75
CA ALA A 16 -9.99 5.13 7.61
C ALA A 16 -8.60 5.12 6.95
N SER A 17 -7.81 6.20 7.11
CA SER A 17 -6.50 6.29 6.46
C SER A 17 -5.53 5.20 6.96
N PRO A 18 -4.96 4.39 6.06
CA PRO A 18 -4.02 3.33 6.41
C PRO A 18 -2.84 3.80 7.27
N LYS A 19 -2.28 4.98 6.99
CA LYS A 19 -1.16 5.56 7.74
C LYS A 19 -1.45 5.76 9.24
N ASN A 20 -2.71 5.99 9.60
CA ASN A 20 -3.13 6.19 10.99
C ASN A 20 -3.52 4.86 11.68
N GLN A 21 -3.56 3.77 10.93
CA GLN A 21 -3.99 2.45 11.40
C GLN A 21 -2.89 1.39 11.29
N VAL A 22 -1.63 1.79 11.05
CA VAL A 22 -0.48 0.88 10.89
C VAL A 22 -0.39 -0.15 12.01
N ALA A 23 -0.51 0.32 13.26
CA ALA A 23 -0.42 -0.55 14.44
C ALA A 23 -1.52 -1.63 14.52
N ARG A 24 -2.55 -1.59 13.66
CA ARG A 24 -3.62 -2.60 13.59
C ARG A 24 -3.47 -3.56 12.41
N MET A 25 -2.52 -3.31 11.52
CA MET A 25 -2.31 -4.12 10.32
C MET A 25 -1.29 -5.22 10.60
N HIS A 26 -1.73 -6.29 11.25
CA HIS A 26 -0.84 -7.41 11.58
C HIS A 26 -0.80 -8.50 10.51
N GLN A 27 -1.76 -8.52 9.57
CA GLN A 27 -1.83 -9.56 8.55
C GLN A 27 -0.68 -9.44 7.54
N PRO A 28 -0.36 -10.51 6.79
CA PRO A 28 0.58 -10.38 5.67
C PRO A 28 0.13 -9.26 4.73
N LEU A 29 1.08 -8.39 4.35
CA LEU A 29 0.81 -7.26 3.47
C LEU A 29 1.74 -7.32 2.26
N PHE A 30 1.18 -7.02 1.10
CA PHE A 30 1.93 -6.87 -0.15
C PHE A 30 1.71 -5.46 -0.68
N LEU A 31 2.81 -4.72 -0.86
CA LEU A 31 2.83 -3.40 -1.47
C LEU A 31 3.61 -3.48 -2.78
N PHE A 32 3.13 -2.79 -3.80
CA PHE A 32 3.77 -2.71 -5.11
C PHE A 32 3.79 -1.27 -5.62
N GLN A 33 4.89 -0.86 -6.25
CA GLN A 33 4.97 0.42 -6.94
C GLN A 33 6.04 0.43 -8.05
N ALA A 34 5.77 1.09 -9.17
CA ALA A 34 6.79 1.44 -10.16
C ALA A 34 7.63 2.64 -9.70
N LYS A 35 8.95 2.58 -9.90
CA LYS A 35 9.86 3.65 -9.46
C LYS A 35 9.69 4.95 -10.24
N ASP A 36 9.22 4.86 -11.49
CA ASP A 36 8.91 6.00 -12.37
C ASP A 36 7.46 6.50 -12.26
N ASP A 37 6.71 6.10 -11.22
CA ASP A 37 5.34 6.55 -10.97
C ASP A 37 5.23 8.09 -10.94
N SER A 38 4.52 8.64 -11.92
CA SER A 38 4.32 10.08 -12.11
C SER A 38 3.25 10.69 -11.19
N LYS A 39 2.46 9.86 -10.49
CA LYS A 39 1.36 10.27 -9.61
C LYS A 39 1.78 10.30 -8.15
N VAL A 40 2.62 9.35 -7.75
CA VAL A 40 3.06 9.19 -6.35
C VAL A 40 4.57 9.01 -6.30
N PRO A 41 5.33 9.93 -5.66
CA PRO A 41 6.77 9.75 -5.49
C PRO A 41 7.08 8.48 -4.69
N LEU A 42 8.02 7.67 -5.18
CA LEU A 42 8.45 6.41 -4.56
C LEU A 42 8.76 6.54 -3.06
N ALA A 43 9.48 7.62 -2.68
CA ALA A 43 9.85 7.90 -1.30
C ALA A 43 8.65 7.99 -0.33
N THR A 44 7.45 8.30 -0.83
CA THR A 44 6.24 8.33 0.00
C THR A 44 5.84 6.93 0.44
N THR A 45 5.88 5.96 -0.49
CA THR A 45 5.54 4.57 -0.21
C THR A 45 6.64 3.87 0.58
N GLU A 46 7.91 4.16 0.29
CA GLU A 46 9.05 3.63 1.07
C GLU A 46 8.90 3.98 2.55
N ARG A 47 8.63 5.25 2.89
CA ARG A 47 8.38 5.66 4.28
C ARG A 47 7.19 4.94 4.92
N PHE A 48 6.13 4.68 4.15
CA PHE A 48 4.98 3.95 4.65
C PHE A 48 5.31 2.46 4.91
N VAL A 49 6.12 1.85 4.05
CA VAL A 49 6.63 0.48 4.22
C VAL A 49 7.52 0.38 5.46
N GLU A 50 8.40 1.34 5.68
CA GLU A 50 9.23 1.42 6.88
C GLU A 50 8.36 1.46 8.15
N LEU A 51 7.37 2.35 8.18
CA LEU A 51 6.44 2.46 9.30
C LEU A 51 5.65 1.16 9.53
N LEU A 52 5.20 0.49 8.47
CA LEU A 52 4.52 -0.81 8.58
C LEU A 52 5.45 -1.87 9.19
N ARG A 53 6.72 -1.92 8.76
CA ARG A 53 7.70 -2.91 9.22
C ARG A 53 8.11 -2.76 10.68
N GLU A 54 7.96 -1.57 11.27
CA GLU A 54 8.16 -1.37 12.70
C GLU A 54 7.22 -2.24 13.56
N THR A 55 6.02 -2.55 13.06
CA THR A 55 4.98 -3.26 13.83
C THR A 55 4.50 -4.56 13.17
N ASN A 56 4.87 -4.81 11.91
CA ASN A 56 4.48 -5.99 11.16
C ASN A 56 5.67 -6.54 10.36
N PRO A 57 6.28 -7.67 10.77
CA PRO A 57 7.39 -8.28 10.05
C PRO A 57 6.97 -8.97 8.74
N ARG A 58 5.66 -9.09 8.47
CA ARG A 58 5.10 -9.81 7.30
C ARG A 58 4.76 -8.89 6.13
N VAL A 59 5.56 -7.83 5.95
CA VAL A 59 5.37 -6.81 4.91
C VAL A 59 6.32 -7.06 3.74
N THR A 60 5.77 -7.49 2.62
CA THR A 60 6.45 -7.59 1.33
C THR A 60 6.27 -6.29 0.56
N PHE A 61 7.38 -5.72 0.09
CA PHE A 61 7.37 -4.55 -0.80
C PHE A 61 8.16 -4.88 -2.06
N GLN A 62 7.49 -4.76 -3.21
CA GLN A 62 8.09 -5.04 -4.51
C GLN A 62 8.04 -3.79 -5.39
N THR A 63 9.13 -3.53 -6.10
CA THR A 63 9.21 -2.43 -7.06
C THR A 63 9.60 -2.92 -8.44
N VAL A 64 9.23 -2.14 -9.46
CA VAL A 64 9.69 -2.30 -10.85
C VAL A 64 10.26 -0.97 -11.33
N GLU A 65 11.23 -1.00 -12.25
CA GLU A 65 11.91 0.22 -12.68
C GLU A 65 10.99 1.15 -13.47
N THR A 66 10.12 0.60 -14.31
CA THR A 66 9.31 1.37 -15.26
C THR A 66 7.88 0.87 -15.42
N GLY A 67 7.02 1.75 -15.92
CA GLY A 67 5.64 1.47 -16.31
C GLY A 67 4.61 2.44 -15.74
N ASP A 68 5.07 3.52 -15.09
CA ASP A 68 4.26 4.57 -14.48
C ASP A 68 3.20 4.00 -13.50
N HIS A 69 2.22 4.79 -13.11
CA HIS A 69 1.25 4.46 -12.07
C HIS A 69 0.29 3.31 -12.44
N TYR A 70 -0.25 3.32 -13.66
CA TYR A 70 -1.36 2.44 -14.05
C TYR A 70 -0.91 1.18 -14.78
N ASP A 71 -0.06 1.31 -15.81
CA ASP A 71 0.31 0.18 -16.65
C ASP A 71 1.16 -0.83 -15.87
N ALA A 72 2.13 -0.36 -15.06
CA ALA A 72 2.89 -1.22 -14.16
C ALA A 72 1.99 -1.97 -13.17
N MET A 73 0.94 -1.32 -12.64
CA MET A 73 0.00 -1.97 -11.74
C MET A 73 -0.77 -3.09 -12.46
N ILE A 74 -1.26 -2.84 -13.68
CA ILE A 74 -2.03 -3.83 -14.45
C ILE A 74 -1.15 -4.99 -14.92
N GLU A 75 -0.02 -4.70 -15.53
CA GLU A 75 0.80 -5.69 -16.23
C GLU A 75 1.72 -6.47 -15.29
N GLN A 76 2.16 -5.86 -14.18
CA GLN A 76 3.20 -6.42 -13.33
C GLN A 76 2.71 -6.60 -11.89
N GLY A 77 2.11 -5.57 -11.30
CA GLY A 77 1.77 -5.57 -9.89
C GLY A 77 0.57 -6.45 -9.52
N ILE A 78 -0.52 -6.45 -10.29
CA ILE A 78 -1.66 -7.36 -10.07
C ILE A 78 -1.21 -8.83 -10.25
N PRO A 79 -0.52 -9.21 -11.35
CA PRO A 79 0.03 -10.55 -11.47
C PRO A 79 0.97 -10.95 -10.32
N ALA A 80 1.82 -10.02 -9.86
CA ALA A 80 2.69 -10.27 -8.70
C ALA A 80 1.88 -10.49 -7.42
N GLY A 81 0.87 -9.67 -7.15
CA GLY A 81 -0.03 -9.83 -6.01
C GLY A 81 -0.77 -11.18 -6.03
N ILE A 82 -1.25 -11.62 -7.19
CA ILE A 82 -1.91 -12.94 -7.34
C ILE A 82 -0.94 -14.07 -7.02
N ARG A 83 0.30 -14.02 -7.52
CA ARG A 83 1.33 -15.02 -7.20
C ARG A 83 1.63 -15.03 -5.70
N TRP A 84 1.84 -13.85 -5.11
CA TRP A 84 2.11 -13.70 -3.69
C TRP A 84 0.99 -14.27 -2.81
N ILE A 85 -0.28 -14.04 -3.17
CA ILE A 85 -1.42 -14.62 -2.45
C ILE A 85 -1.35 -16.16 -2.49
N LYS A 86 -1.15 -16.75 -3.67
CA LYS A 86 -1.06 -18.21 -3.83
C LYS A 86 0.06 -18.79 -2.97
N GLU A 87 1.25 -18.21 -3.06
CA GLU A 87 2.42 -18.63 -2.27
C GLU A 87 2.17 -18.50 -0.76
N THR A 88 1.49 -17.43 -0.34
CA THR A 88 1.15 -17.20 1.08
C THR A 88 0.08 -18.18 1.58
N MET A 89 -0.85 -18.61 0.72
CA MET A 89 -1.87 -19.60 1.06
C MET A 89 -1.28 -21.01 1.16
N ASP A 90 -0.35 -21.37 0.28
CA ASP A 90 0.29 -22.69 0.23
C ASP A 90 1.34 -22.89 1.35
N SER A 91 1.76 -21.81 2.01
CA SER A 91 2.74 -21.82 3.10
C SER A 91 2.13 -21.99 4.51
N ASN A 92 0.80 -22.19 4.62
CA ASN A 92 0.08 -22.45 5.87
C ASN A 92 -0.45 -23.89 5.91
#